data_AF-A0A316ZEZ4-F1
#
_entry.id   AF-A0A316ZEZ4-F1
#
_cell.length_a   1.000
_cell.length_b   1.000
_cell.length_c   1.000
_cell.angle_alpha   90.00
_cell.angle_beta   90.00
_cell.angle_gamma   90.00
#
_symmetry.space_group_name_H-M   'P 1'
#
loop_
_entity.id
_entity.type
_entity.pdbx_description
1 polymer ?
#
loop_
_entity_poly.entity_id
_entity_poly.type
_entity_poly.pdbx_seq_one_letter_code
_entity_poly.pdbx_strand_id
1 'polypeptide(L)'
;MHASSALMALTGLVAAGVALAQSGLTVATPPAFVQCQPINLSWSGGTAPYFPRITTPGASGTTVVQFDQTSSTSQVWTVNQAVGSQFTIAVTDSTGFTQYSSTTNPVVAGSSSSCVGQSSSSGSLFAFCS
;
A
#
# COMPACT_ATOMS: atom_id res chain seq x y z
N MET A 1 -11.19 -5.66 -73.95
CA MET A 1 -9.86 -5.24 -73.45
C MET A 1 -10.05 -3.80 -72.99
N HIS A 2 -10.16 -3.47 -71.71
CA HIS A 2 -9.06 -3.42 -70.74
C HIS A 2 -9.55 -3.71 -69.32
N ALA A 3 -8.75 -4.47 -68.60
CA ALA A 3 -8.84 -4.72 -67.17
C ALA A 3 -8.40 -3.49 -66.36
N SER A 4 -8.81 -3.40 -65.09
CA SER A 4 -7.85 -3.40 -63.97
C SER A 4 -8.56 -3.20 -62.64
N SER A 5 -8.58 -4.30 -61.89
CA SER A 5 -8.82 -4.36 -60.45
C SER A 5 -7.65 -3.71 -59.70
N ALA A 6 -7.92 -2.89 -58.69
CA ALA A 6 -6.92 -2.50 -57.70
C ALA A 6 -7.49 -2.72 -56.30
N LEU A 7 -7.10 -3.85 -55.71
CA LEU A 7 -7.27 -4.17 -54.29
C LEU A 7 -6.41 -3.19 -53.48
N MET A 8 -7.03 -2.35 -52.64
CA MET A 8 -6.31 -1.53 -51.67
C MET A 8 -5.88 -2.39 -50.47
N ALA A 9 -4.60 -2.23 -50.13
CA ALA A 9 -3.83 -3.05 -49.21
C ALA A 9 -4.26 -2.91 -47.74
N LEU A 10 -4.23 -4.04 -47.01
CA LEU A 10 -4.37 -4.11 -45.55
C LEU A 10 -3.12 -3.56 -44.85
N THR A 11 -3.26 -2.46 -44.11
CA THR A 11 -2.27 -2.01 -43.11
C THR A 11 -2.61 -2.65 -41.76
N GLY A 12 -1.92 -3.74 -41.43
CA GLY A 12 -1.97 -4.34 -40.10
C GLY A 12 -1.10 -3.56 -39.12
N LEU A 13 -1.71 -2.81 -38.20
CA LEU A 13 -1.02 -2.31 -37.01
C LEU A 13 -0.89 -3.45 -36.00
N VAL A 14 0.32 -3.99 -35.84
CA VAL A 14 0.64 -4.87 -34.71
C VAL A 14 0.96 -3.99 -33.51
N ALA A 15 -0.03 -3.76 -32.65
CA ALA A 15 0.21 -3.25 -31.31
C ALA A 15 0.79 -4.40 -30.46
N ALA A 16 2.12 -4.45 -30.36
CA ALA A 16 2.78 -5.27 -29.35
C ALA A 16 2.51 -4.64 -27.97
N GLY A 17 1.36 -4.96 -27.40
CA GLY A 17 1.05 -4.66 -26.01
C GLY A 17 1.98 -5.50 -25.14
N VAL A 18 2.99 -4.86 -24.54
CA VAL A 18 3.68 -5.45 -23.40
C VAL A 18 2.66 -5.52 -22.26
N ALA A 19 2.03 -6.68 -22.13
CA ALA A 19 1.33 -7.03 -20.90
C ALA A 19 2.42 -7.12 -19.83
N LEU A 20 2.67 -6.02 -19.12
CA LEU A 20 3.39 -6.07 -17.85
C LEU A 20 2.60 -7.07 -17.02
N ALA A 21 3.17 -8.25 -16.80
CA ALA A 21 2.66 -9.20 -15.83
C ALA A 21 2.58 -8.40 -14.52
N GLN A 22 1.37 -7.96 -14.18
CA GLN A 22 1.09 -7.36 -12.89
C GLN A 22 1.33 -8.49 -11.90
N SER A 23 2.56 -8.64 -11.41
CA SER A 23 2.83 -9.33 -10.17
C SER A 23 2.01 -8.58 -9.13
N GLY A 24 0.76 -9.01 -8.97
CA GLY A 24 -0.30 -8.22 -8.37
C GLY A 24 0.14 -7.79 -6.99
N LEU A 25 0.28 -6.48 -6.78
CA LEU A 25 0.50 -5.96 -5.46
C LEU A 25 -0.66 -6.43 -4.57
N THR A 26 -0.35 -6.93 -3.38
CA THR A 26 -1.35 -7.36 -2.40
C THR A 26 -0.93 -6.86 -1.03
N VAL A 27 -1.88 -6.41 -0.22
CA VAL A 27 -1.62 -5.84 1.11
C VAL A 27 -2.28 -6.72 2.16
N ALA A 28 -1.48 -7.23 3.09
CA ALA A 28 -1.99 -8.07 4.16
C ALA A 28 -2.73 -7.24 5.21
N THR A 29 -3.78 -7.83 5.80
CA THR A 29 -4.48 -7.24 6.95
C THR A 29 -4.09 -8.03 8.20
N PRO A 30 -3.30 -7.46 9.12
CA PRO A 30 -3.06 -8.08 10.42
C PRO A 30 -4.37 -8.35 11.17
N PRO A 31 -4.43 -9.44 11.97
CA PRO A 31 -5.68 -9.85 12.62
C PRO A 31 -6.11 -8.91 13.76
N ALA A 32 -5.16 -8.25 14.42
CA ALA A 32 -5.41 -7.40 15.58
C ALA A 32 -4.43 -6.22 15.63
N PHE A 33 -4.93 -5.08 16.11
CA PHE A 33 -4.16 -3.87 16.34
C PHE A 33 -4.32 -3.45 17.81
N VAL A 34 -3.21 -3.39 18.54
CA VAL A 34 -3.18 -3.00 19.95
C VAL A 34 -2.62 -1.59 20.05
N GLN A 35 -3.38 -0.70 20.69
CA GLN A 35 -2.96 0.69 20.87
C GLN A 35 -1.56 0.78 21.50
N CYS A 36 -0.71 1.63 20.92
CA CYS A 36 0.67 1.89 21.33
C CYS A 36 1.62 0.70 21.32
N GLN A 37 1.26 -0.37 20.62
CA GLN A 37 2.13 -1.52 20.40
C GLN A 37 2.68 -1.51 18.97
N PRO A 38 3.93 -1.95 18.76
CA PRO A 38 4.45 -2.15 17.42
C PRO A 38 3.72 -3.28 16.71
N ILE A 39 3.43 -3.08 15.43
CA ILE A 39 2.91 -4.09 14.51
C ILE A 39 3.67 -4.03 13.19
N ASN A 40 3.89 -5.19 12.57
CA ASN A 40 4.49 -5.27 11.24
C ASN A 40 3.39 -5.27 10.18
N LEU A 41 3.39 -4.25 9.31
CA LEU A 41 2.57 -4.19 8.11
C LEU A 41 3.33 -4.89 6.97
N SER A 42 2.64 -5.63 6.12
CA SER A 42 3.27 -6.36 5.02
C SER A 42 2.45 -6.37 3.74
N TRP A 43 3.16 -6.45 2.62
CA TRP A 43 2.61 -6.58 1.27
C TRP A 43 3.47 -7.53 0.45
N SER A 44 2.99 -7.91 -0.74
CA SER A 44 3.74 -8.74 -1.68
C SER A 44 3.42 -8.36 -3.13
N GLY A 45 4.33 -8.66 -4.06
CA GLY A 45 4.20 -8.23 -5.45
C GLY A 45 4.51 -6.74 -5.65
N GLY A 46 4.05 -6.18 -6.76
CA GLY A 46 4.33 -4.81 -7.19
C GLY A 46 5.81 -4.54 -7.49
N THR A 47 6.11 -3.26 -7.75
CA THR A 47 7.49 -2.80 -8.05
C THR A 47 7.93 -1.73 -7.06
N ALA A 48 9.05 -1.95 -6.37
CA ALA A 48 9.64 -0.94 -5.49
C ALA A 48 10.05 0.35 -6.25
N PRO A 49 10.19 1.51 -5.58
CA PRO A 49 9.83 1.77 -4.18
C PRO A 49 8.31 1.72 -3.91
N TYR A 50 7.97 1.45 -2.66
CA TYR A 50 6.61 1.41 -2.14
C TYR A 50 6.34 2.64 -1.28
N PHE A 51 5.10 3.12 -1.31
CA PHE A 51 4.60 4.27 -0.57
C PHE A 51 3.44 3.81 0.34
N PRO A 52 3.73 3.16 1.47
CA PRO A 52 2.71 2.70 2.40
C PRO A 52 2.06 3.89 3.14
N ARG A 53 0.76 3.77 3.43
CA ARG A 53 -0.02 4.73 4.20
C ARG A 53 -1.18 4.05 4.93
N ILE A 54 -1.69 4.70 5.98
CA ILE A 54 -2.94 4.34 6.63
C ILE A 54 -4.00 5.36 6.22
N THR A 55 -5.17 4.88 5.81
CA THR A 55 -6.32 5.72 5.44
C THR A 55 -7.51 5.49 6.36
N THR A 56 -8.48 6.40 6.34
CA THR A 56 -9.82 6.08 6.84
C THR A 56 -10.38 4.83 6.14
N PRO A 57 -11.35 4.12 6.75
CA PRO A 57 -11.89 2.88 6.20
C PRO A 57 -12.35 3.01 4.74
N GLY A 58 -11.93 2.06 3.90
CA GLY A 58 -12.32 1.96 2.50
C GLY A 58 -11.29 2.47 1.50
N ALA A 59 -11.48 2.12 0.23
CA ALA A 59 -10.52 2.40 -0.84
C ALA A 59 -10.41 3.89 -1.25
N SER A 60 -11.37 4.72 -0.86
CA SER A 60 -11.36 6.18 -1.08
C SER A 60 -11.07 6.97 0.19
N GLY A 61 -10.52 6.30 1.21
CA GLY A 61 -10.23 6.91 2.51
C GLY A 61 -9.17 8.00 2.42
N THR A 62 -9.28 8.99 3.31
CA THR A 62 -8.27 10.04 3.49
C THR A 62 -7.07 9.49 4.25
N THR A 63 -5.87 9.89 3.87
CA THR A 63 -4.64 9.50 4.57
C THR A 63 -4.61 10.08 5.97
N VAL A 64 -4.46 9.22 6.98
CA VAL A 64 -4.29 9.61 8.40
C VAL A 64 -2.86 9.42 8.88
N VAL A 65 -2.11 8.50 8.27
CA VAL A 65 -0.69 8.27 8.50
C VAL A 65 0.00 8.07 7.17
N GLN A 66 1.09 8.81 6.95
CA GLN A 66 1.99 8.62 5.82
C GLN A 66 3.32 8.09 6.37
N PHE A 67 3.86 7.04 5.74
CA PHE A 67 5.19 6.54 6.04
C PHE A 67 6.19 7.00 4.98
N ASP A 68 7.49 6.84 5.26
CA ASP A 68 8.54 7.02 4.27
C ASP A 68 8.43 5.98 3.15
N GLN A 69 8.94 6.33 1.97
CA GLN A 69 9.08 5.36 0.90
C GLN A 69 10.08 4.26 1.31
N THR A 70 9.83 3.03 0.87
CA THR A 70 10.69 1.89 1.20
C THR A 70 10.80 0.94 0.02
N SER A 71 11.95 0.27 -0.11
CA SER A 71 12.12 -0.85 -1.05
C SER A 71 11.77 -2.19 -0.41
N SER A 72 11.54 -2.22 0.91
CA SER A 72 11.10 -3.41 1.63
C SER A 72 9.61 -3.65 1.44
N THR A 73 9.18 -4.90 1.56
CA THR A 73 7.77 -5.31 1.50
C THR A 73 7.07 -5.31 2.85
N SER A 74 7.63 -4.59 3.83
CA SER A 74 7.10 -4.49 5.17
C SER A 74 7.48 -3.19 5.85
N GLN A 75 6.67 -2.75 6.82
CA GLN A 75 6.86 -1.54 7.59
C GLN A 75 6.39 -1.77 9.04
N VAL A 76 7.26 -1.50 10.01
CA VAL A 76 6.87 -1.52 11.42
C VAL A 76 6.18 -0.21 11.78
N TRP A 77 5.04 -0.31 12.44
CA TRP A 77 4.27 0.83 12.89
C TRP A 77 3.87 0.67 14.35
N THR A 78 4.09 1.71 15.16
CA THR A 78 3.48 1.79 16.49
C THR A 78 2.06 2.34 16.34
N VAL A 79 1.05 1.54 16.67
CA VAL A 79 -0.36 1.87 16.46
C VAL A 79 -0.77 3.08 17.30
N ASN A 80 -0.70 4.27 16.71
CA ASN A 80 -1.00 5.57 17.31
C ASN A 80 -2.46 6.01 17.13
N GLN A 81 -3.35 5.07 16.83
CA GLN A 81 -4.79 5.33 16.68
C GLN A 81 -5.53 5.11 18.00
N ALA A 82 -6.66 5.79 18.16
CA ALA A 82 -7.51 5.62 19.33
C ALA A 82 -8.16 4.23 19.35
N VAL A 83 -8.50 3.75 20.55
CA VAL A 83 -9.28 2.51 20.71
C VAL A 83 -10.61 2.66 19.98
N GLY A 84 -11.06 1.61 19.29
CA GLY A 84 -12.28 1.62 18.49
C GLY A 84 -12.11 2.19 17.09
N SER A 85 -10.98 2.83 16.77
CA SER A 85 -10.71 3.29 15.40
C SER A 85 -10.53 2.11 14.45
N GLN A 86 -11.04 2.28 13.23
CA GLN A 86 -10.82 1.38 12.11
C GLN A 86 -10.16 2.15 10.98
N PHE A 87 -9.38 1.45 10.17
CA PHE A 87 -8.65 2.04 9.05
C PHE A 87 -8.43 1.01 7.94
N THR A 88 -7.80 1.46 6.86
CA THR A 88 -7.33 0.61 5.77
C THR A 88 -5.83 0.89 5.56
N ILE A 89 -5.07 -0.16 5.24
CA ILE A 89 -3.67 -0.03 4.84
C ILE A 89 -3.66 0.09 3.32
N ALA A 90 -3.04 1.14 2.80
CA ALA A 90 -2.91 1.33 1.36
C ALA A 90 -1.42 1.38 1.00
N VAL A 91 -1.06 0.70 -0.07
CA VAL A 91 0.31 0.70 -0.61
C VAL A 91 0.24 1.07 -2.08
N THR A 92 0.97 2.11 -2.44
CA THR A 92 1.20 2.48 -3.83
C THR A 92 2.60 2.06 -4.22
N ASP A 93 2.78 1.46 -5.39
CA ASP A 93 4.10 1.08 -5.90
C ASP A 93 4.66 2.14 -6.88
N SER A 94 5.87 1.92 -7.38
CA SER A 94 6.55 2.87 -8.26
C SER A 94 5.90 3.03 -9.64
N THR A 95 5.02 2.11 -10.03
CA THR A 95 4.23 2.20 -11.26
C THR A 95 2.95 3.03 -11.08
N GLY A 96 2.67 3.47 -9.85
CA GLY A 96 1.45 4.17 -9.46
C GLY A 96 0.28 3.23 -9.15
N PHE A 97 0.50 1.91 -9.17
CA PHE A 97 -0.54 0.95 -8.83
C PHE A 97 -0.77 0.94 -7.33
N THR A 98 -2.01 1.15 -6.91
CA THR A 98 -2.39 1.21 -5.50
C THR A 98 -3.26 0.03 -5.12
N GLN A 99 -2.92 -0.60 -4.00
CA GLN A 99 -3.68 -1.69 -3.43
C GLN A 99 -4.00 -1.43 -1.97
N TYR A 100 -5.11 -2.01 -1.54
CA TYR A 100 -5.69 -1.78 -0.23
C TYR A 100 -5.85 -3.11 0.50
N SER A 101 -5.65 -3.07 1.81
CA SER A 101 -6.07 -4.14 2.70
C SER A 101 -7.59 -4.15 2.85
N SER A 102 -8.12 -5.15 3.54
CA SER A 102 -9.48 -5.04 4.10
C SER A 102 -9.51 -3.96 5.18
N THR A 103 -10.70 -3.42 5.47
CA THR A 103 -10.91 -2.59 6.67
C THR A 103 -10.53 -3.40 7.90
N THR A 104 -9.73 -2.83 8.79
CA THR A 104 -9.24 -3.51 9.98
C THR A 104 -10.34 -3.73 11.01
N ASN A 105 -10.12 -4.71 11.89
CA ASN A 105 -10.83 -4.76 13.16
C ASN A 105 -10.56 -3.48 13.97
N PRO A 106 -11.48 -3.08 14.86
CA PRO A 106 -11.26 -1.94 15.75
C PRO A 106 -10.00 -2.12 16.60
N VAL A 107 -9.23 -1.04 16.77
CA VAL A 107 -8.07 -1.04 17.67
C VAL A 107 -8.51 -1.38 19.09
N VAL A 108 -7.80 -2.30 19.74
CA VAL A 108 -8.03 -2.66 21.14
C VAL A 108 -7.10 -1.90 22.08
N ALA A 109 -7.51 -1.77 23.34
CA ALA A 109 -6.71 -1.09 24.36
C ALA A 109 -5.37 -1.82 24.59
N GLY A 110 -4.28 -1.05 24.63
CA GLY A 110 -2.97 -1.50 25.07
C GLY A 110 -2.70 -1.12 26.53
N SER A 111 -1.45 -1.27 26.95
CA SER A 111 -1.00 -0.88 28.30
C SER A 111 -0.84 0.63 28.48
N SER A 112 -0.92 1.42 27.41
CA SER A 112 -0.74 2.88 27.43
C SER A 112 -1.42 3.52 26.22
N SER A 113 -1.79 4.80 26.35
CA SER A 113 -2.37 5.64 25.29
C SER A 113 -1.45 6.81 24.88
N SER A 114 -0.21 6.83 25.38
CA SER A 114 0.75 7.93 25.21
C SER A 114 1.16 8.19 23.76
N CYS A 115 1.07 7.19 22.89
CA CYS A 115 1.39 7.32 21.47
C CYS A 115 0.24 7.95 20.65
N VAL A 116 -0.97 8.05 21.20
CA VAL A 116 -2.14 8.51 20.43
C VAL A 116 -1.95 9.97 20.03
N GLY A 117 -2.15 10.27 18.75
CA GLY A 117 -1.96 11.62 18.21
C GLY A 117 -0.51 12.03 17.99
N GLN A 118 0.46 11.18 18.34
CA GLN A 118 1.86 11.38 17.95
C GLN A 118 2.02 11.08 16.46
N SER A 119 2.90 11.79 15.75
CA SER A 119 3.29 11.39 14.40
C SER A 119 3.90 9.99 14.42
N SER A 120 3.56 9.15 13.45
CA SER A 120 4.08 7.79 13.33
C SER A 120 5.59 7.84 13.11
N SER A 121 6.37 7.84 14.19
CA SER A 121 7.80 7.69 14.10
C SER A 121 8.08 6.23 13.81
N SER A 122 8.47 5.92 12.56
CA SER A 122 9.12 4.65 12.23
C SER A 122 10.22 4.45 13.26
N GLY A 123 10.02 3.47 14.15
CA GLY A 123 10.85 3.26 15.34
C GLY A 123 12.32 3.26 14.97
N SER A 124 12.95 4.41 15.17
CA SER A 124 14.39 4.56 15.08
C SER A 124 14.95 3.97 16.36
N LEU A 125 15.26 2.66 16.31
CA LEU A 125 16.11 2.01 17.31
C LEU A 125 17.51 2.65 17.23
N PHE A 126 17.70 3.79 17.87
CA PHE A 126 19.03 4.32 18.17
C PHE A 126 19.14 4.59 19.67
N ALA A 127 19.76 3.60 20.33
CA ALA A 127 20.80 3.70 21.32
C ALA A 127 20.76 4.85 22.35
N PHE A 128 20.57 4.49 23.62
CA PHE A 128 21.41 5.04 24.68
C PHE A 128 21.92 3.87 25.54
N CYS A 129 23.20 3.55 25.35
CA CYS A 129 24.01 2.98 26.42
C CYS A 129 24.61 4.17 27.17
N SER A 130 24.32 4.28 28.46
CA SER A 130 25.06 5.09 29.43
C SER A 130 25.30 4.22 30.65
#